data_AF-A0A3M3KQX6-F1
#
_entry.id   AF-A0A3M3KQX6-F1
#
_cell.length_a   1.000
_cell.length_b   1.000
_cell.length_c   1.000
_cell.angle_alpha   90.00
_cell.angle_beta   90.00
_cell.angle_gamma   90.00
#
_symmetry.space_group_name_H-M   'P 1'
#
loop_
_entity.id
_entity.type
_entity.pdbx_description
1 polymer ?
#
loop_
_entity_poly.entity_id
_entity_poly.type
_entity_poly.pdbx_seq_one_letter_code
_entity_poly.pdbx_strand_id
1 'polypeptide(L)'
;FQRIPSYPTGSLYICRKDVWNAYPLDESLYWVEFEDIEHGIRLSKAGVPGRVNPFGITQSVTSRALLGAETVVQSVSGKLERVGPRYFSLLRKKPLINLYAETALSKLHQFGRKYLASPTTVTIPTGLGRVSVRSWIELIDHVVQQATFRNDIEAVKEFIADFEKLVLFDQLPNTRQEFLINRFLANPIHTKQTLIIQSSEIRNMLRQRSSRTWFVGSHDEYFHHHLLSLPGIVISAVRAYRNNGKIFYFESLWDAVKAIYNSTPFKYYARSSK
;
A
#
# COMPACT_ATOMS: atom_id res chain seq x y z
N PHE A 1 13.81 -9.71 -32.07
CA PHE A 1 13.42 -9.23 -30.73
C PHE A 1 12.35 -10.17 -30.17
N GLN A 2 12.74 -11.04 -29.25
CA GLN A 2 11.79 -11.90 -28.54
C GLN A 2 10.85 -11.00 -27.74
N ARG A 3 9.54 -11.13 -27.96
CA ARG A 3 8.51 -10.41 -27.21
C ARG A 3 8.72 -10.77 -25.74
N ILE A 4 9.06 -9.80 -24.89
CA ILE A 4 9.15 -10.04 -23.45
C ILE A 4 7.79 -10.59 -23.03
N PRO A 5 7.72 -11.81 -22.46
CA PRO A 5 6.45 -12.41 -22.10
C PRO A 5 5.74 -11.53 -21.08
N SER A 6 4.52 -11.11 -21.37
CA SER A 6 3.66 -10.45 -20.40
C SER A 6 3.13 -11.52 -19.44
N TYR A 7 3.67 -11.58 -18.23
CA TYR A 7 3.13 -12.40 -17.16
C TYR A 7 2.31 -11.52 -16.19
N PRO A 8 1.20 -12.03 -15.65
CA PRO A 8 0.44 -11.31 -14.64
C PRO A 8 1.24 -11.28 -13.33
N THR A 9 1.41 -10.09 -12.76
CA THR A 9 1.98 -9.87 -11.42
C THR A 9 0.91 -9.32 -10.49
N GLY A 10 1.10 -9.49 -9.20
CA GLY A 10 0.22 -9.01 -8.15
C GLY A 10 -0.34 -10.12 -7.27
N SER A 11 -1.33 -9.74 -6.46
CA SER A 11 -1.84 -10.54 -5.35
C SER A 11 -3.04 -11.43 -5.68
N LEU A 12 -3.50 -11.45 -6.93
CA LEU A 12 -4.68 -12.22 -7.33
C LEU A 12 -4.51 -12.87 -8.70
N TYR A 13 -4.54 -14.20 -8.70
CA TYR A 13 -4.51 -15.04 -9.89
C TYR A 13 -5.46 -16.22 -9.73
N ILE A 14 -5.94 -16.73 -10.86
CA ILE A 14 -6.67 -18.00 -10.92
C ILE A 14 -5.78 -18.96 -11.70
N CYS A 15 -5.32 -20.02 -11.04
CA CYS A 15 -4.43 -21.02 -11.61
C CYS A 15 -5.05 -22.42 -11.52
N ARG A 16 -4.81 -23.26 -12.52
CA ARG A 16 -5.20 -24.67 -12.49
C ARG A 16 -4.35 -25.38 -11.44
N LYS A 17 -4.97 -26.23 -10.61
CA LYS A 17 -4.32 -26.84 -9.43
C LYS A 17 -3.04 -27.63 -9.75
N ASP A 18 -3.05 -28.37 -10.85
CA ASP A 18 -1.90 -29.15 -11.34
C ASP A 18 -0.74 -28.25 -11.80
N VAL A 19 -1.02 -27.12 -12.45
CA VAL A 19 0.00 -26.12 -12.81
C VAL A 19 0.60 -25.50 -11.55
N TRP A 20 -0.25 -25.15 -10.57
CA TRP A 20 0.21 -24.62 -9.29
C TRP A 20 1.12 -25.60 -8.55
N ASN A 21 0.74 -26.88 -8.52
CA ASN A 21 1.53 -27.92 -7.86
C ASN A 21 2.86 -28.21 -8.58
N ALA A 22 2.91 -28.06 -9.91
CA ALA A 22 4.14 -28.24 -10.68
C ALA A 22 5.10 -27.06 -10.54
N TYR A 23 4.56 -25.85 -10.33
CA TYR A 23 5.30 -24.61 -10.18
C TYR A 23 4.80 -23.84 -8.96
N PRO A 24 5.04 -24.30 -7.73
CA PRO A 24 4.60 -23.59 -6.53
C PRO A 24 5.38 -22.29 -6.37
N LEU A 25 4.82 -21.34 -5.62
CA LEU A 25 5.56 -20.15 -5.21
C LEU A 25 6.77 -20.50 -4.35
N ASP A 26 7.81 -19.69 -4.47
CA ASP A 26 8.94 -19.76 -3.55
C ASP A 26 8.56 -19.07 -2.24
N GLU A 27 8.24 -19.85 -1.22
CA GLU A 27 7.88 -19.35 0.11
C GLU A 27 9.05 -18.70 0.86
N SER A 28 10.28 -18.84 0.35
CA SER A 28 11.45 -18.15 0.91
C SER A 28 11.54 -16.68 0.49
N LEU A 29 10.82 -16.28 -0.57
CA LEU A 29 10.74 -14.90 -1.03
C LEU A 29 9.62 -14.16 -0.31
N TYR A 30 9.93 -13.01 0.30
CA TYR A 30 8.88 -12.16 0.84
C TYR A 30 8.06 -11.50 -0.27
N TRP A 31 6.82 -11.09 0.03
CA TRP A 31 5.94 -10.40 -0.93
C TRP A 31 6.54 -9.09 -1.49
N VAL A 32 7.51 -8.50 -0.78
CA VAL A 32 8.27 -7.31 -1.24
C VAL A 32 9.45 -7.67 -2.15
N GLU A 33 9.84 -8.94 -2.15
CA GLU A 33 11.01 -9.50 -2.83
C GLU A 33 10.65 -10.20 -4.14
N PHE A 34 9.63 -9.70 -4.83
CA PHE A 34 9.36 -10.11 -6.21
C PHE A 34 8.90 -11.57 -6.36
N GLU A 35 8.29 -12.18 -5.33
CA GLU A 35 7.74 -13.55 -5.38
C GLU A 35 6.82 -13.77 -6.60
N ASP A 36 5.91 -12.84 -6.83
CA ASP A 36 4.99 -12.86 -7.97
C ASP A 36 5.70 -12.70 -9.33
N ILE A 37 6.80 -11.95 -9.33
CA ILE A 37 7.65 -11.73 -10.50
C ILE A 37 8.52 -12.95 -10.81
N GLU A 38 9.15 -13.56 -9.80
CA GLU A 38 9.87 -14.82 -9.95
C GLU A 38 8.95 -15.87 -10.53
N HIS A 39 7.77 -16.06 -9.90
CA HIS A 39 6.81 -17.06 -10.29
C HIS A 39 6.33 -16.85 -11.73
N GLY A 40 5.99 -15.60 -12.08
CA GLY A 40 5.57 -15.24 -13.43
C GLY A 40 6.65 -15.49 -14.49
N ILE A 41 7.92 -15.16 -14.20
CA ILE A 41 9.05 -15.44 -15.09
C ILE A 41 9.26 -16.95 -15.24
N ARG A 42 9.20 -17.71 -14.14
CA ARG A 42 9.38 -19.18 -14.16
C ARG A 42 8.26 -19.87 -14.94
N LEU A 43 7.01 -19.51 -14.70
CA LEU A 43 5.86 -19.99 -15.48
C LEU A 43 6.00 -19.66 -16.97
N SER A 44 6.42 -18.45 -17.29
CA SER A 44 6.63 -18.04 -18.67
C SER A 44 7.74 -18.85 -19.36
N LYS A 45 8.86 -19.12 -18.66
CA LYS A 45 9.95 -19.95 -19.20
C LYS A 45 9.51 -21.39 -19.40
N ALA A 46 8.61 -21.89 -18.57
CA ALA A 46 7.99 -23.20 -18.71
C ALA A 46 6.92 -23.26 -19.81
N GLY A 47 6.63 -22.15 -20.49
CA GLY A 47 5.61 -22.09 -21.55
C GLY A 47 4.17 -22.11 -21.03
N VAL A 48 3.96 -21.85 -19.73
CA VAL A 48 2.62 -21.79 -19.15
C VAL A 48 1.93 -20.50 -19.62
N PRO A 49 0.78 -20.60 -20.30
CA PRO A 49 0.07 -19.42 -20.77
C PRO A 49 -0.55 -18.64 -19.60
N GLY A 50 -0.38 -17.31 -19.62
CA GLY A 50 -1.01 -16.38 -18.69
C GLY A 50 -1.68 -15.23 -19.43
N ARG A 51 -2.78 -14.71 -18.88
CA ARG A 51 -3.44 -13.50 -19.38
C ARG A 51 -4.10 -12.71 -18.26
N VAL A 52 -4.11 -11.39 -18.39
CA VAL A 52 -4.99 -10.52 -17.59
C VAL A 52 -6.41 -10.69 -18.11
N ASN A 53 -7.38 -10.95 -17.23
CA ASN A 53 -8.79 -11.06 -17.59
C ASN A 53 -9.42 -9.65 -17.67
N PRO A 54 -9.75 -9.11 -18.86
CA PRO A 54 -10.29 -7.76 -18.98
C PRO A 54 -11.76 -7.66 -18.53
N PHE A 55 -12.45 -8.80 -18.38
CA PHE A 55 -13.87 -8.86 -18.00
C PHE A 55 -14.08 -8.89 -16.48
N GLY A 56 -13.01 -9.15 -15.70
CA GLY A 56 -13.07 -9.27 -14.25
C GLY A 56 -12.70 -7.96 -13.57
N ILE A 57 -13.54 -7.50 -12.63
CA ILE A 57 -13.15 -6.46 -11.66
C ILE A 57 -13.17 -7.06 -10.26
N THR A 58 -12.11 -6.79 -9.52
CA THR A 58 -12.05 -7.03 -8.08
C THR A 58 -11.66 -5.74 -7.37
N GLN A 59 -12.24 -5.50 -6.20
CA GLN A 59 -11.88 -4.36 -5.37
C GLN A 59 -11.27 -4.85 -4.06
N SER A 60 -10.05 -4.39 -3.78
CA SER A 60 -9.43 -4.65 -2.48
C SER A 60 -10.11 -3.83 -1.39
N VAL A 61 -10.37 -4.46 -0.25
CA VAL A 61 -10.94 -3.80 0.93
C VAL A 61 -9.92 -2.81 1.53
N THR A 62 -8.68 -3.28 1.64
CA THR A 62 -7.51 -2.53 2.07
C THR A 62 -6.51 -2.42 0.92
N SER A 63 -5.61 -1.44 1.00
CA SER A 63 -4.51 -1.27 0.05
C SER A 63 -3.26 -0.91 0.83
N ARG A 64 -2.08 -1.36 0.37
CA ARG A 64 -0.82 -0.86 0.94
C ARG A 64 -0.68 0.63 0.67
N ALA A 65 -0.25 1.35 1.69
CA ALA A 65 -0.10 2.78 1.63
C ALA A 65 0.98 3.17 0.60
N LEU A 66 2.02 2.35 0.46
CA LEU A 66 3.11 2.56 -0.49
C LEU A 66 2.74 2.37 -1.96
N LEU A 67 1.75 1.53 -2.27
CA LEU A 67 1.36 1.21 -3.65
C LEU A 67 0.45 2.26 -4.29
N GLY A 68 -0.07 3.20 -3.52
CA GLY A 68 -0.90 4.29 -4.04
C GLY A 68 -0.09 5.42 -4.68
N ALA A 69 0.83 5.08 -5.57
CA ALA A 69 1.59 5.99 -6.41
C ALA A 69 1.06 5.97 -7.86
N GLU A 70 1.45 6.98 -8.64
CA GLU A 70 1.31 6.88 -10.10
C GLU A 70 2.33 5.87 -10.62
N THR A 71 1.88 4.96 -11.47
CA THR A 71 2.70 3.97 -12.14
C THR A 71 2.50 4.05 -13.65
N VAL A 72 3.50 3.60 -14.39
CA VAL A 72 3.44 3.49 -15.84
C VAL A 72 2.99 2.08 -16.19
N VAL A 73 1.93 1.96 -16.99
CA VAL A 73 1.39 0.69 -17.48
C VAL A 73 1.38 0.67 -18.99
N GLN A 74 1.51 -0.51 -19.57
CA GLN A 74 1.29 -0.70 -21.00
C GLN A 74 -0.21 -0.87 -21.27
N SER A 75 -0.78 0.00 -22.08
CA SER A 75 -2.17 -0.12 -22.56
C SER A 75 -2.34 -1.29 -23.53
N VAL A 76 -3.59 -1.67 -23.80
CA VAL A 76 -3.94 -2.65 -24.86
C VAL A 76 -3.38 -2.26 -26.23
N SER A 77 -3.19 -0.96 -26.50
CA SER A 77 -2.58 -0.46 -27.74
C SER A 77 -1.05 -0.60 -27.81
N GLY A 78 -0.42 -1.08 -26.73
CA GLY A 78 1.03 -1.17 -26.58
C GLY A 78 1.71 0.12 -26.12
N LYS A 79 0.98 1.25 -26.04
CA LYS A 79 1.50 2.53 -25.54
C LYS A 79 1.65 2.53 -24.02
N LEU A 80 2.70 3.19 -23.53
CA LEU A 80 2.89 3.45 -22.10
C LEU A 80 1.96 4.59 -21.66
N GLU A 81 1.15 4.33 -20.63
CA GLU A 81 0.23 5.28 -20.01
C GLU A 81 0.51 5.38 -18.51
N ARG A 82 0.20 6.52 -17.91
CA ARG A 82 0.28 6.69 -16.45
C ARG A 82 -1.07 6.44 -15.82
N VAL A 83 -1.10 5.57 -14.82
CA VAL A 83 -2.29 5.27 -14.01
C VAL A 83 -1.96 5.45 -12.54
N GLY A 84 -2.93 5.90 -11.75
CA GLY A 84 -2.71 6.13 -10.33
C GLY A 84 -3.98 6.52 -9.60
N PRO A 85 -3.94 6.59 -8.26
CA PRO A 85 -5.10 6.94 -7.47
C PRO A 85 -5.48 8.41 -7.66
N ARG A 86 -6.78 8.71 -7.60
CA ARG A 86 -7.24 10.11 -7.54
C ARG A 86 -7.00 10.68 -6.14
N TYR A 87 -5.99 11.54 -6.06
CA TYR A 87 -5.57 12.19 -4.82
C TYR A 87 -6.62 13.16 -4.26
N PHE A 88 -7.33 13.86 -5.13
CA PHE A 88 -8.42 14.77 -4.73
C PHE A 88 -9.78 14.09 -4.86
N SER A 89 -10.44 13.87 -3.71
CA SER A 89 -11.84 13.45 -3.64
C SER A 89 -12.49 14.09 -2.42
N LEU A 90 -13.70 14.62 -2.61
CA LEU A 90 -14.55 15.14 -1.52
C LEU A 90 -15.21 14.01 -0.73
N LEU A 91 -15.20 12.78 -1.26
CA LEU A 91 -15.80 11.62 -0.60
C LEU A 91 -14.95 11.15 0.58
N ARG A 92 -15.62 10.60 1.61
CA ARG A 92 -14.93 9.89 2.69
C ARG A 92 -14.16 8.72 2.09
N LYS A 93 -12.84 8.82 2.14
CA LYS A 93 -11.95 7.75 1.71
C LYS A 93 -11.74 6.77 2.86
N LYS A 94 -11.55 5.48 2.52
CA LYS A 94 -11.23 4.42 3.49
C LYS A 94 -9.96 4.75 4.29
N PRO A 95 -9.80 4.28 5.54
CA PRO A 95 -8.55 4.41 6.28
C PRO A 95 -7.36 3.84 5.47
N LEU A 96 -6.18 4.40 5.67
CA LEU A 96 -4.98 4.02 4.92
C LEU A 96 -4.26 2.84 5.59
N ILE A 97 -4.24 2.84 6.92
CA ILE A 97 -3.51 1.88 7.75
C ILE A 97 -4.52 1.12 8.59
N ASN A 98 -4.50 -0.21 8.49
CA ASN A 98 -5.37 -1.10 9.27
C ASN A 98 -4.81 -1.29 10.70
N LEU A 99 -4.62 -0.18 11.41
CA LEU A 99 -4.20 -0.12 12.80
C LEU A 99 -4.98 1.01 13.49
N TYR A 100 -5.38 0.78 14.73
CA TYR A 100 -5.96 1.83 15.56
C TYR A 100 -4.88 2.84 15.97
N ALA A 101 -5.29 4.10 16.14
CA ALA A 101 -4.40 5.18 16.54
C ALA A 101 -3.68 4.89 17.88
N GLU A 102 -4.38 4.30 18.84
CA GLU A 102 -3.79 3.89 20.13
C GLU A 102 -2.66 2.88 19.93
N THR A 103 -2.88 1.84 19.12
CA THR A 103 -1.85 0.84 18.80
C THR A 103 -0.66 1.46 18.07
N ALA A 104 -0.92 2.39 17.15
CA ALA A 104 0.14 3.12 16.44
C ALA A 104 0.99 3.95 17.40
N LEU A 105 0.36 4.65 18.36
CA LEU A 105 1.05 5.40 19.40
C LEU A 105 1.84 4.48 20.34
N SER A 106 1.30 3.33 20.74
CA SER A 106 2.05 2.34 21.53
C SER A 106 3.29 1.82 20.80
N LYS A 107 3.19 1.58 19.49
CA LYS A 107 4.35 1.20 18.66
C LYS A 107 5.36 2.32 18.54
N LEU A 108 4.91 3.56 18.38
CA LEU A 108 5.80 4.72 18.40
C LEU A 108 6.48 4.90 19.76
N HIS A 109 5.79 4.62 20.87
CA HIS A 109 6.40 4.56 22.20
C HIS A 109 7.48 3.47 22.28
N GLN A 110 7.23 2.29 21.71
CA GLN A 110 8.24 1.23 21.66
C GLN A 110 9.48 1.69 20.89
N PHE A 111 9.30 2.35 19.74
CA PHE A 111 10.39 2.96 18.98
C PHE A 111 11.13 4.02 19.82
N GLY A 112 10.39 4.92 20.45
CA GLY A 112 10.94 5.97 21.31
C GLY A 112 11.74 5.41 22.49
N ARG A 113 11.26 4.36 23.15
CA ARG A 113 11.98 3.69 24.24
C ARG A 113 13.34 3.12 23.82
N LYS A 114 13.46 2.72 22.56
CA LYS A 114 14.70 2.15 22.03
C LYS A 114 15.69 3.21 21.58
N TYR A 115 15.19 4.29 20.98
CA TYR A 115 16.05 5.27 20.29
C TYR A 115 16.13 6.65 20.93
N LEU A 116 15.26 7.04 21.87
CA LEU A 116 15.37 8.33 22.54
C LEU A 116 16.36 8.25 23.71
N ALA A 117 17.30 9.19 23.77
CA ALA A 117 18.30 9.26 24.83
C ALA A 117 17.68 9.52 26.22
N SER A 118 16.59 10.31 26.26
CA SER A 118 15.77 10.50 27.46
C SER A 118 14.29 10.31 27.14
N PRO A 119 13.52 9.61 28.00
CA PRO A 119 12.07 9.50 27.86
C PRO A 119 11.33 10.85 27.87
N THR A 120 11.96 11.90 28.42
CA THR A 120 11.37 13.24 28.50
C THR A 120 11.64 14.11 27.27
N THR A 121 12.50 13.68 26.34
CA THR A 121 12.87 14.47 25.16
C THR A 121 11.67 14.69 24.24
N VAL A 122 10.79 13.69 24.12
CA VAL A 122 9.59 13.76 23.28
C VAL A 122 8.40 13.19 24.04
N THR A 123 7.33 13.98 24.16
CA THR A 123 6.06 13.50 24.73
C THR A 123 5.24 12.84 23.63
N ILE A 124 5.19 11.50 23.65
CA ILE A 124 4.27 10.73 22.80
C ILE A 124 2.94 10.58 23.57
N PRO A 125 1.79 11.00 23.00
CA PRO A 125 0.52 10.92 23.68
C PRO A 125 0.02 9.48 23.79
N THR A 126 -0.69 9.17 24.87
CA THR A 126 -1.33 7.87 25.14
C THR A 126 -2.85 7.99 25.14
N GLY A 127 -3.56 6.88 24.87
CA GLY A 127 -5.03 6.80 24.97
C GLY A 127 -5.82 7.60 23.92
N LEU A 128 -5.16 8.14 22.88
CA LEU A 128 -5.87 8.84 21.81
C LEU A 128 -6.54 7.85 20.86
N GLY A 129 -7.88 7.90 20.78
CA GLY A 129 -8.64 7.11 19.82
C GLY A 129 -8.50 7.58 18.36
N ARG A 130 -8.01 8.80 18.13
CA ARG A 130 -7.76 9.36 16.78
C ARG A 130 -6.56 10.31 16.80
N VAL A 131 -5.77 10.27 15.72
CA VAL A 131 -4.66 11.20 15.47
C VAL A 131 -4.79 11.77 14.06
N SER A 132 -4.73 13.09 13.94
CA SER A 132 -4.76 13.75 12.63
C SER A 132 -3.48 13.43 11.83
N VAL A 133 -3.53 13.42 10.50
CA VAL A 133 -2.35 13.17 9.68
C VAL A 133 -1.22 14.16 9.95
N ARG A 134 -1.55 15.45 10.11
CA ARG A 134 -0.56 16.47 10.45
C ARG A 134 0.12 16.17 11.79
N SER A 135 -0.69 15.93 12.83
CA SER A 135 -0.17 15.62 14.17
C SER A 135 0.67 14.35 14.17
N TRP A 136 0.27 13.32 13.40
CA TRP A 136 1.06 12.10 13.27
C TRP A 136 2.41 12.37 12.61
N ILE A 137 2.45 13.13 11.51
CA ILE A 137 3.69 13.45 10.79
C ILE A 137 4.62 14.31 11.64
N GLU A 138 4.10 15.34 12.30
CA GLU A 138 4.88 16.20 13.21
C GLU A 138 5.46 15.38 14.36
N LEU A 139 4.68 14.45 14.91
CA LEU A 139 5.11 13.58 16.01
C LEU A 139 6.22 12.61 15.57
N ILE A 140 6.06 11.89 14.45
CA ILE A 140 7.09 10.96 13.98
C ILE A 140 8.37 11.69 13.55
N ASP A 141 8.25 12.87 12.96
CA ASP A 141 9.40 13.72 12.60
C ASP A 141 10.17 14.13 13.86
N HIS A 142 9.47 14.58 14.89
CA HIS A 142 10.10 14.94 16.15
C HIS A 142 10.77 13.75 16.84
N VAL A 143 10.12 12.58 16.90
CA VAL A 143 10.71 11.35 17.48
C VAL A 143 11.95 10.91 16.69
N VAL A 144 11.89 10.88 15.36
CA VAL A 144 13.01 10.45 14.50
C VAL A 144 14.20 11.40 14.61
N GLN A 145 13.98 12.71 14.66
CA GLN A 145 15.08 13.67 14.77
C GLN A 145 15.87 13.50 16.08
N GLN A 146 15.17 13.16 17.16
CA GLN A 146 15.74 12.93 18.50
C GLN A 146 16.26 11.49 18.70
N ALA A 147 16.08 10.61 17.72
CA ALA A 147 16.59 9.24 17.77
C ALA A 147 18.12 9.21 17.80
N THR A 148 18.67 8.32 18.63
CA THR A 148 20.08 8.12 18.87
C THR A 148 20.38 6.62 18.81
N PHE A 149 21.36 6.26 17.99
CA PHE A 149 21.84 4.90 17.80
C PHE A 149 23.26 4.98 17.25
N ARG A 150 23.99 3.86 17.29
CA ARG A 150 25.33 3.79 16.72
C ARG A 150 25.26 3.91 15.20
N ASN A 151 26.23 4.58 14.59
CA ASN A 151 26.28 4.73 13.12
C ASN A 151 27.11 3.61 12.46
N ASP A 152 26.77 2.35 12.78
CA ASP A 152 27.32 1.15 12.15
C ASP A 152 26.24 0.46 11.29
N ILE A 153 26.65 -0.40 10.35
CA ILE A 153 25.73 -0.95 9.34
C ILE A 153 24.63 -1.80 9.98
N GLU A 154 24.93 -2.54 11.04
CA GLU A 154 23.99 -3.36 11.78
C GLU A 154 22.95 -2.50 12.51
N ALA A 155 23.39 -1.49 13.25
CA ALA A 155 22.51 -0.58 13.98
C ALA A 155 21.63 0.25 13.02
N VAL A 156 22.16 0.66 11.87
CA VAL A 156 21.39 1.38 10.83
C VAL A 156 20.33 0.48 10.20
N LYS A 157 20.67 -0.78 9.87
CA LYS A 157 19.70 -1.76 9.35
C LYS A 157 18.59 -2.02 10.36
N GLU A 158 18.95 -2.20 11.63
CA GLU A 158 18.00 -2.39 12.72
C GLU A 158 17.07 -1.17 12.89
N PHE A 159 17.62 0.05 12.85
CA PHE A 159 16.84 1.29 12.90
C PHE A 159 15.84 1.39 11.75
N ILE A 160 16.24 1.04 10.52
CA ILE A 160 15.35 1.06 9.35
C ILE A 160 14.23 0.03 9.51
N ALA A 161 14.55 -1.20 9.92
CA ALA A 161 13.56 -2.25 10.14
C ALA A 161 12.54 -1.87 11.23
N ASP A 162 13.01 -1.26 12.32
CA ASP A 162 12.13 -0.76 13.38
C ASP A 162 11.31 0.45 12.92
N PHE A 163 11.88 1.34 12.10
CA PHE A 163 11.15 2.44 11.50
C PHE A 163 10.01 1.93 10.61
N GLU A 164 10.26 0.95 9.74
CA GLU A 164 9.25 0.30 8.91
C GLU A 164 8.11 -0.29 9.74
N LYS A 165 8.45 -1.02 10.81
CA LYS A 165 7.50 -1.77 11.62
C LYS A 165 6.74 -0.93 12.65
N LEU A 166 7.39 0.06 13.26
CA LEU A 166 6.90 0.79 14.42
C LEU A 166 6.44 2.22 14.10
N VAL A 167 6.85 2.77 12.95
CA VAL A 167 6.56 4.16 12.56
C VAL A 167 5.81 4.22 11.22
N LEU A 168 6.34 3.58 10.18
CA LEU A 168 5.77 3.63 8.84
C LEU A 168 4.57 2.69 8.67
N PHE A 169 4.59 1.55 9.36
CA PHE A 169 3.64 0.44 9.24
C PHE A 169 3.56 -0.13 7.82
N ASP A 170 4.67 -0.06 7.09
CA ASP A 170 4.81 -0.59 5.75
C ASP A 170 6.31 -0.84 5.48
N GLN A 171 6.64 -1.73 4.54
CA GLN A 171 8.01 -2.10 4.20
C GLN A 171 8.52 -1.29 2.99
N LEU A 172 9.66 -0.63 3.14
CA LEU A 172 10.34 0.10 2.07
C LEU A 172 10.88 -0.87 1.01
N PRO A 173 10.97 -0.44 -0.25
CA PRO A 173 11.69 -1.20 -1.28
C PRO A 173 13.18 -1.39 -0.89
N ASN A 174 13.78 -2.52 -1.25
CA ASN A 174 15.19 -2.81 -0.94
C ASN A 174 16.15 -1.71 -1.44
N THR A 175 15.91 -1.18 -2.64
CA THR A 175 16.69 -0.05 -3.19
C THR A 175 16.61 1.21 -2.31
N ARG A 176 15.46 1.43 -1.66
CA ARG A 176 15.29 2.54 -0.72
C ARG A 176 15.98 2.27 0.61
N GLN A 177 15.93 1.03 1.10
CA GLN A 177 16.67 0.63 2.31
C GLN A 177 18.18 0.82 2.10
N GLU A 178 18.75 0.30 1.01
CA GLU A 178 20.17 0.47 0.65
C GLU A 178 20.56 1.96 0.54
N PHE A 179 19.73 2.77 -0.11
CA PHE A 179 19.93 4.21 -0.19
C PHE A 179 19.96 4.87 1.19
N LEU A 180 19.05 4.49 2.10
CA LEU A 180 19.02 5.03 3.47
C LEU A 180 20.23 4.57 4.27
N ILE A 181 20.64 3.31 4.15
CA ILE A 181 21.83 2.77 4.82
C ILE A 181 23.06 3.62 4.46
N ASN A 182 23.31 3.81 3.16
CA ASN A 182 24.45 4.59 2.68
C ASN A 182 24.39 6.05 3.16
N ARG A 183 23.19 6.64 3.20
CA ARG A 183 23.00 8.01 3.70
C ARG A 183 23.26 8.16 5.20
N PHE A 184 22.78 7.23 6.01
CA PHE A 184 23.02 7.25 7.45
C PHE A 184 24.51 7.10 7.75
N LEU A 185 25.19 6.15 7.10
CA LEU A 185 26.63 5.95 7.26
C LEU A 185 27.43 7.21 6.85
N ALA A 186 27.03 7.90 5.79
CA ALA A 186 27.69 9.12 5.32
C ALA A 186 27.42 10.36 6.21
N ASN A 187 26.16 10.60 6.58
CA ASN A 187 25.77 11.75 7.40
C ASN A 187 24.47 11.45 8.17
N PRO A 188 24.57 10.91 9.41
CA PRO A 188 23.39 10.49 10.16
C PRO A 188 22.54 11.68 10.62
N ILE A 189 23.15 12.83 10.92
CA ILE A 189 22.43 14.04 11.38
C ILE A 189 21.51 14.55 10.27
N HIS A 190 22.06 14.80 9.08
CA HIS A 190 21.29 15.27 7.94
C HIS A 190 20.25 14.24 7.49
N THR A 191 20.59 12.95 7.55
CA THR A 191 19.68 11.88 7.14
C THR A 191 18.46 11.81 8.06
N LYS A 192 18.64 11.94 9.39
CA LYS A 192 17.50 12.05 10.33
C LYS A 192 16.61 13.26 10.03
N GLN A 193 17.21 14.44 9.85
CA GLN A 193 16.48 15.69 9.54
C GLN A 193 15.66 15.61 8.27
N THR A 194 16.07 14.78 7.31
CA THR A 194 15.42 14.67 6.01
C THR A 194 14.61 13.39 5.83
N LEU A 195 14.64 12.44 6.79
CA LEU A 195 14.03 11.12 6.65
C LEU A 195 12.53 11.22 6.35
N ILE A 196 11.80 12.00 7.15
CA ILE A 196 10.35 12.17 7.00
C ILE A 196 10.02 13.07 5.81
N ILE A 197 10.69 14.22 5.69
CA ILE A 197 10.40 15.24 4.67
C ILE A 197 10.70 14.73 3.25
N GLN A 198 11.79 13.98 3.08
CA GLN A 198 12.23 13.43 1.78
C GLN A 198 11.72 11.99 1.56
N SER A 199 10.85 11.47 2.43
CA SER A 199 10.23 10.16 2.21
C SER A 199 9.20 10.23 1.08
N SER A 200 9.42 9.43 0.04
CA SER A 200 8.45 9.17 -1.03
C SER A 200 7.20 8.52 -0.47
N GLU A 201 7.38 7.68 0.54
CA GLU A 201 6.37 6.86 1.18
C GLU A 201 5.36 7.73 1.92
N ILE A 202 5.83 8.55 2.85
CA ILE A 202 5.00 9.50 3.59
C ILE A 202 4.31 10.48 2.65
N ARG A 203 5.00 10.92 1.59
CA ARG A 203 4.39 11.77 0.55
C ARG A 203 3.27 11.05 -0.21
N ASN A 204 3.43 9.78 -0.55
CA ASN A 204 2.39 8.99 -1.21
C ASN A 204 1.19 8.78 -0.28
N MET A 205 1.43 8.54 1.02
CA MET A 205 0.37 8.44 2.02
C MET A 205 -0.40 9.76 2.18
N LEU A 206 0.31 10.89 2.25
CA LEU A 206 -0.25 12.24 2.27
C LEU A 206 -1.12 12.53 1.05
N ARG A 207 -0.62 12.22 -0.15
CA ARG A 207 -1.36 12.41 -1.40
C ARG A 207 -2.65 11.59 -1.41
N GLN A 208 -2.61 10.37 -0.89
CA GLN A 208 -3.80 9.54 -0.80
C GLN A 208 -4.80 10.06 0.24
N ARG A 209 -4.32 10.58 1.38
CA ARG A 209 -5.11 11.03 2.54
C ARG A 209 -4.44 12.23 3.24
N SER A 210 -4.90 13.43 2.94
CA SER A 210 -4.28 14.67 3.46
C SER A 210 -4.96 15.29 4.67
N SER A 211 -6.28 15.13 4.83
CA SER A 211 -7.10 15.94 5.76
C SER A 211 -7.82 15.16 6.86
N ARG A 212 -7.54 13.86 7.01
CA ARG A 212 -8.19 12.99 8.02
C ARG A 212 -7.15 12.28 8.88
N THR A 213 -7.52 11.21 9.57
CA THR A 213 -6.59 10.26 10.15
C THR A 213 -6.17 9.20 9.11
N TRP A 214 -4.97 8.66 9.23
CA TRP A 214 -4.56 7.47 8.46
C TRP A 214 -5.05 6.16 9.07
N PHE A 215 -5.34 6.17 10.37
CA PHE A 215 -5.66 4.99 11.18
C PHE A 215 -7.15 4.64 11.12
N VAL A 216 -7.45 3.36 11.33
CA VAL A 216 -8.83 2.89 11.40
C VAL A 216 -9.46 3.30 12.74
N GLY A 217 -10.68 3.84 12.70
CA GLY A 217 -11.50 4.06 13.89
C GLY A 217 -12.45 2.89 14.17
N SER A 218 -13.00 2.30 13.11
CA SER A 218 -13.71 1.01 13.12
C SER A 218 -13.48 0.30 11.79
N HIS A 219 -13.43 -1.04 11.81
CA HIS A 219 -13.28 -1.84 10.59
C HIS A 219 -14.45 -1.63 9.60
N ASP A 220 -15.61 -1.19 10.08
CA ASP A 220 -16.75 -0.81 9.24
C ASP A 220 -16.41 0.35 8.28
N GLU A 221 -15.39 1.16 8.59
CA GLU A 221 -14.94 2.26 7.73
C GLU A 221 -14.34 1.79 6.39
N TYR A 222 -14.04 0.50 6.23
CA TYR A 222 -13.58 -0.08 4.97
C TYR A 222 -14.73 -0.48 4.02
N PHE A 223 -15.97 -0.42 4.49
CA PHE A 223 -17.16 -0.89 3.78
C PHE A 223 -18.11 0.26 3.43
N HIS A 224 -18.92 0.03 2.40
CA HIS A 224 -19.84 1.02 1.84
C HIS A 224 -21.29 0.70 2.23
N HIS A 225 -21.65 0.81 3.52
CA HIS A 225 -22.93 0.29 4.03
C HIS A 225 -24.22 1.03 3.60
N HIS A 226 -24.15 2.14 2.85
CA HIS A 226 -25.30 3.02 2.61
C HIS A 226 -25.67 3.17 1.13
N LEU A 227 -26.97 3.40 0.85
CA LEU A 227 -27.50 3.77 -0.48
C LEU A 227 -26.77 5.00 -1.08
N LEU A 228 -26.16 5.83 -0.23
CA LEU A 228 -25.30 6.96 -0.61
C LEU A 228 -24.05 6.55 -1.42
N SER A 229 -23.70 5.27 -1.46
CA SER A 229 -22.62 4.74 -2.30
C SER A 229 -23.04 4.52 -3.76
N LEU A 230 -24.35 4.39 -4.03
CA LEU A 230 -24.89 4.10 -5.37
C LEU A 230 -24.51 5.18 -6.41
N PRO A 231 -24.60 6.49 -6.11
CA PRO A 231 -24.11 7.50 -7.05
C PRO A 231 -22.61 7.34 -7.37
N GLY A 232 -21.81 6.97 -6.37
CA GLY A 232 -20.38 6.70 -6.56
C GLY A 232 -20.11 5.51 -7.48
N ILE A 233 -20.93 4.47 -7.37
CA ILE A 233 -20.88 3.28 -8.25
C ILE A 233 -21.22 3.67 -9.68
N VAL A 234 -22.31 4.40 -9.90
CA VAL A 234 -22.73 4.85 -11.25
C VAL A 234 -21.68 5.76 -11.88
N ILE A 235 -21.17 6.75 -11.14
CA ILE A 235 -20.10 7.64 -11.63
C ILE A 235 -18.84 6.85 -12.00
N SER A 236 -18.46 5.87 -11.19
CA SER A 236 -17.31 5.00 -11.46
C SER A 236 -17.55 4.14 -12.71
N ALA A 237 -18.76 3.59 -12.87
CA ALA A 237 -19.15 2.78 -14.02
C ALA A 237 -19.12 3.59 -15.32
N VAL A 238 -19.70 4.78 -15.33
CA VAL A 238 -19.66 5.69 -16.50
C VAL A 238 -18.21 6.02 -16.87
N ARG A 239 -17.34 6.26 -15.90
CA ARG A 239 -15.91 6.54 -16.16
C ARG A 239 -15.15 5.32 -16.68
N ALA A 240 -15.42 4.14 -16.12
CA ALA A 240 -14.83 2.88 -16.58
C ALA A 240 -15.30 2.56 -18.00
N TYR A 241 -16.60 2.68 -18.28
CA TYR A 241 -17.19 2.44 -19.60
C TYR A 241 -16.75 3.46 -20.66
N ARG A 242 -16.56 4.74 -20.30
CA ARG A 242 -15.94 5.72 -21.21
C ARG A 242 -14.50 5.36 -21.62
N ASN A 243 -13.83 4.52 -20.83
CA ASN A 243 -12.48 4.00 -21.10
C ASN A 243 -12.52 2.50 -21.47
N ASN A 244 -13.66 2.00 -21.95
CA ASN A 244 -13.83 0.59 -22.33
C ASN A 244 -12.79 0.19 -23.38
N GLY A 245 -12.25 -1.02 -23.26
CA GLY A 245 -11.22 -1.55 -24.16
C GLY A 245 -9.78 -1.07 -23.85
N LYS A 246 -9.57 -0.18 -22.87
CA LYS A 246 -8.20 0.21 -22.43
C LYS A 246 -7.59 -0.74 -21.41
N ILE A 247 -8.35 -1.07 -20.37
CA ILE A 247 -7.92 -1.94 -19.26
C ILE A 247 -9.01 -3.00 -19.01
N PHE A 248 -10.25 -2.54 -18.86
CA PHE A 248 -11.42 -3.40 -18.71
C PHE A 248 -12.25 -3.44 -19.98
N TYR A 249 -13.02 -4.51 -20.13
CA TYR A 249 -14.01 -4.68 -21.18
C TYR A 249 -15.40 -4.95 -20.58
N PHE A 250 -16.38 -4.18 -21.02
CA PHE A 250 -17.80 -4.32 -20.69
C PHE A 250 -18.64 -4.35 -21.96
N GLU A 251 -19.61 -5.24 -22.04
CA GLU A 251 -20.55 -5.32 -23.18
C GLU A 251 -21.50 -4.11 -23.19
N SER A 252 -22.00 -3.71 -22.02
CA SER A 252 -22.84 -2.53 -21.85
C SER A 252 -22.45 -1.68 -20.63
N LEU A 253 -22.96 -0.45 -20.57
CA LEU A 253 -22.83 0.38 -19.37
C LEU A 253 -23.46 -0.30 -18.14
N TRP A 254 -24.54 -1.05 -18.35
CA TRP A 254 -25.20 -1.78 -17.27
C TRP A 254 -24.31 -2.89 -16.71
N ASP A 255 -23.56 -3.58 -17.55
CA ASP A 255 -22.58 -4.57 -17.10
C ASP A 255 -21.45 -3.93 -16.29
N ALA A 256 -21.01 -2.74 -16.69
CA ALA A 256 -20.05 -1.97 -15.89
C ALA A 256 -20.62 -1.58 -14.52
N VAL A 257 -21.89 -1.16 -14.45
CA VAL A 257 -22.58 -0.87 -13.19
C VAL A 257 -22.68 -2.12 -12.33
N LYS A 258 -23.12 -3.25 -12.90
CA LYS A 258 -23.25 -4.53 -12.21
C LYS A 258 -21.90 -5.04 -11.70
N ALA A 259 -20.83 -4.93 -12.50
CA ALA A 259 -19.48 -5.34 -12.11
C ALA A 259 -18.94 -4.51 -10.93
N ILE A 260 -19.08 -3.18 -10.98
CA ILE A 260 -18.64 -2.31 -9.88
C ILE A 260 -19.51 -2.51 -8.64
N TYR A 261 -20.82 -2.65 -8.79
CA TYR A 261 -21.71 -2.93 -7.67
C TYR A 261 -21.33 -4.26 -7.00
N ASN A 262 -21.21 -5.34 -7.76
CA ASN A 262 -20.89 -6.67 -7.22
C ASN A 262 -19.49 -6.75 -6.60
N SER A 263 -18.53 -5.94 -7.07
CA SER A 263 -17.21 -5.85 -6.46
C SER A 263 -17.13 -4.87 -5.29
N THR A 264 -18.16 -4.04 -5.06
CA THR A 264 -18.18 -3.08 -3.94
C THR A 264 -18.38 -3.81 -2.61
N PRO A 265 -17.46 -3.64 -1.63
CA PRO A 265 -17.60 -4.28 -0.33
C PRO A 265 -18.66 -3.54 0.51
N PHE A 266 -19.93 -3.96 0.38
CA PHE A 266 -21.05 -3.38 1.12
C PHE A 266 -21.14 -3.86 2.57
N LYS A 267 -20.64 -5.06 2.88
CA LYS A 267 -20.77 -5.69 4.20
C LYS A 267 -19.48 -6.41 4.59
N TYR A 268 -19.22 -6.44 5.90
CA TYR A 268 -18.15 -7.23 6.49
C TYR A 268 -18.48 -8.72 6.32
N TYR A 269 -17.63 -9.44 5.58
CA TYR A 269 -17.84 -10.86 5.26
C TYR A 269 -17.28 -11.82 6.33
N ALA A 270 -16.50 -11.34 7.30
CA ALA A 270 -15.88 -12.20 8.32
C ALA A 270 -16.70 -12.32 9.62
N ARG A 271 -17.96 -11.86 9.64
CA ARG A 271 -18.89 -12.30 10.70
C ARG A 271 -19.35 -13.70 10.34
N SER A 272 -18.70 -14.71 10.93
CA SER A 272 -19.34 -16.00 11.15
C SER A 272 -20.72 -15.71 11.75
N SER A 273 -21.77 -16.32 11.19
CA SER A 273 -23.09 -16.27 11.81
C SER A 273 -22.95 -16.67 13.28
N LYS A 274 -23.31 -15.76 14.18
CA LYS A 274 -23.62 -16.16 15.55
C LYS A 274 -24.92 -16.98 15.53
#